data_AF-A0ABD7GS32-F1
#
_entry.id   AF-A0ABD7GS32-F1
#
_cell.length_a   1.000
_cell.length_b   1.000
_cell.length_c   1.000
_cell.angle_alpha   90.00
_cell.angle_beta   90.00
_cell.angle_gamma   90.00
#
_symmetry.space_group_name_H-M   'P 1'
#
loop_
_entity.id
_entity.type
_entity.pdbx_description
1 polymer ?
#
loop_
_entity_poly.entity_id
_entity_poly.type
_entity_poly.pdbx_seq_one_letter_code
_entity_poly.pdbx_strand_id
1 'polypeptide(L)'
;MRHAKWSRAKVQQAEEQKRGRGRRPASELEEKREREIAALAAAVAKQQQRLEELKEAQRKAQKSARRTYLNQRKFAVGGLAQIAGLLEADPGFVLGLMLEAAEQRDRDGTWPSAVFEKYKRRGDEVLAARAAARKGRKQTDDDDEDDTGVEAVVAPSQESRYQEGAS
;
A
#
# COMPACT_ATOMS: atom_id res chain seq x y z
N MET A 1 -74.66 -41.37 -42.85
CA MET A 1 -73.32 -41.61 -43.44
C MET A 1 -72.63 -40.28 -43.73
N ARG A 2 -71.63 -39.87 -42.95
CA ARG A 2 -70.75 -38.74 -43.29
C ARG A 2 -69.31 -39.15 -42.93
N HIS A 3 -68.60 -39.73 -43.89
CA HIS A 3 -67.18 -40.02 -43.72
C HIS A 3 -66.39 -38.72 -43.78
N ALA A 4 -65.70 -38.40 -42.68
CA ALA A 4 -64.76 -37.29 -42.60
C ALA A 4 -63.59 -37.55 -43.56
N LYS A 5 -63.56 -36.86 -44.71
CA LYS A 5 -62.39 -36.80 -45.58
C LYS A 5 -61.33 -35.96 -44.88
N TRP A 6 -60.47 -36.63 -44.11
CA TRP A 6 -59.24 -36.03 -43.61
C TRP A 6 -58.27 -35.90 -44.79
N SER A 7 -57.93 -34.67 -45.18
CA SER A 7 -57.05 -34.39 -46.31
C SER A 7 -55.69 -35.03 -46.08
N ARG A 8 -55.18 -35.78 -47.05
CA ARG A 8 -53.89 -36.50 -47.01
C ARG A 8 -52.72 -35.61 -46.53
N ALA A 9 -52.76 -34.31 -46.86
CA ALA A 9 -51.79 -33.31 -46.41
C ALA A 9 -51.81 -33.05 -44.89
N LYS A 10 -52.99 -33.09 -44.24
CA LYS A 10 -53.10 -32.95 -42.78
C LYS A 10 -52.60 -34.20 -42.05
N VAL A 11 -52.78 -35.38 -42.65
CA VAL A 11 -52.23 -36.64 -42.11
C VAL A 11 -50.70 -36.62 -42.19
N GLN A 12 -50.14 -36.18 -43.31
CA GLN A 12 -48.69 -36.07 -43.50
C GLN A 12 -48.04 -35.04 -42.57
N GLN A 13 -48.65 -33.85 -42.40
CA GLN A 13 -48.15 -32.86 -41.44
C GLN A 13 -48.22 -33.35 -39.99
N ALA A 14 -49.27 -34.10 -39.62
CA ALA A 14 -49.39 -34.68 -38.29
C ALA A 14 -48.40 -35.84 -38.05
N GLU A 15 -48.04 -36.60 -39.09
CA GLU A 15 -47.01 -37.64 -39.03
C GLU A 15 -45.59 -37.05 -38.97
N GLU A 16 -45.28 -35.99 -39.72
CA GLU A 16 -44.00 -35.27 -39.63
C GLU A 16 -43.82 -34.60 -38.26
N GLN A 17 -44.88 -33.98 -37.71
CA GLN A 17 -44.83 -33.41 -36.35
C GLN A 17 -44.68 -34.47 -35.25
N LYS A 18 -45.13 -35.71 -35.48
CA LYS A 18 -44.91 -36.83 -34.56
C LYS A 18 -43.52 -37.45 -34.72
N ARG A 19 -42.95 -37.48 -35.93
CA ARG A 19 -41.57 -37.94 -36.18
C ARG A 19 -40.52 -37.01 -35.58
N GLY A 20 -40.79 -35.71 -35.46
CA GLY A 20 -39.88 -34.73 -34.84
C GLY A 20 -39.95 -34.62 -33.31
N ARG A 21 -40.83 -35.38 -32.63
CA ARG A 21 -41.08 -35.24 -31.17
C ARG A 21 -40.45 -36.30 -30.28
N GLY A 22 -39.73 -37.27 -30.85
CA GLY A 22 -39.12 -38.35 -30.08
C GLY A 22 -37.60 -38.33 -30.23
N ARG A 23 -36.89 -38.09 -29.13
CA ARG A 23 -35.43 -38.17 -28.98
C ARG A 23 -34.68 -36.89 -29.39
N ARG A 24 -34.46 -36.01 -28.41
CA ARG A 24 -33.31 -35.09 -28.47
C ARG A 24 -32.06 -35.96 -28.68
N PRO A 25 -31.23 -35.68 -29.69
CA PRO A 25 -30.06 -36.52 -29.97
C PRO A 25 -29.14 -36.49 -28.74
N ALA A 26 -28.59 -37.63 -28.35
CA ALA A 26 -27.74 -37.76 -27.17
C ALA A 26 -26.59 -36.73 -27.16
N SER A 27 -26.14 -36.34 -28.36
CA SER A 27 -25.16 -35.30 -28.60
C SER A 27 -25.54 -33.91 -28.06
N GLU A 28 -26.82 -33.50 -28.10
CA GLU A 28 -27.24 -32.20 -27.55
C GLU A 28 -27.25 -32.18 -26.01
N LEU A 29 -27.47 -33.34 -25.38
CA LEU A 29 -27.40 -33.48 -23.91
C LEU A 29 -25.94 -33.58 -23.45
N GLU A 30 -25.09 -34.24 -24.23
CA GLU A 30 -23.64 -34.28 -24.01
C GLU A 30 -23.01 -32.89 -24.17
N GLU A 31 -23.34 -32.16 -25.23
CA GLU A 31 -22.82 -30.80 -25.46
C GLU A 31 -23.26 -29.82 -24.35
N LYS A 32 -24.49 -29.96 -23.83
CA LYS A 32 -24.93 -29.18 -22.66
C LYS A 32 -24.16 -29.52 -21.40
N ARG A 33 -23.92 -30.81 -21.14
CA ARG A 33 -23.11 -31.27 -20.00
C ARG A 33 -21.67 -30.81 -20.12
N GLU A 34 -21.07 -30.85 -21.31
CA GLU A 34 -19.72 -30.35 -21.56
C GLU A 34 -19.62 -28.84 -21.32
N ARG A 35 -20.60 -28.06 -21.78
CA ARG A 35 -20.67 -26.61 -21.51
C ARG A 35 -20.85 -26.32 -20.02
N GLU A 36 -21.63 -27.13 -19.31
CA GLU A 36 -21.84 -26.99 -17.87
C GLU A 36 -20.57 -27.36 -17.07
N ILE A 37 -19.88 -28.44 -17.45
CA ILE A 37 -18.57 -28.81 -16.90
C ILE A 37 -17.54 -27.71 -17.17
N ALA A 38 -17.49 -27.15 -18.38
CA ALA A 38 -16.59 -26.07 -18.73
C ALA A 38 -16.89 -24.78 -17.93
N ALA A 39 -18.17 -24.46 -17.72
CA ALA A 39 -18.60 -23.33 -16.90
C ALA A 39 -18.21 -23.53 -15.42
N LEU A 40 -18.40 -24.73 -14.89
CA LEU A 40 -17.97 -25.08 -13.53
C LEU A 40 -16.45 -25.06 -13.38
N ALA A 41 -15.71 -25.57 -14.37
CA ALA A 41 -14.25 -25.51 -14.39
C ALA A 41 -13.73 -24.06 -14.43
N ALA A 42 -14.35 -23.20 -15.24
CA ALA A 42 -14.03 -21.78 -15.28
C ALA A 42 -14.34 -21.06 -13.95
N ALA A 43 -15.45 -21.41 -13.29
CA ALA A 43 -15.78 -20.89 -11.98
C ALA A 43 -14.76 -21.32 -10.91
N VAL A 44 -14.34 -22.59 -10.92
CA VAL A 44 -13.29 -23.10 -10.01
C VAL A 44 -11.96 -22.41 -10.25
N ALA A 45 -11.55 -22.25 -11.52
CA ALA A 45 -10.32 -21.54 -11.87
C ALA A 45 -10.34 -20.09 -11.35
N LYS A 46 -11.47 -19.40 -11.48
CA LYS A 46 -11.64 -18.03 -10.96
C LYS A 46 -11.54 -17.97 -9.43
N GLN A 47 -12.08 -18.96 -8.73
CA GLN A 47 -11.97 -19.04 -7.27
C GLN A 47 -10.53 -19.35 -6.82
N GLN A 48 -9.82 -20.21 -7.55
CA GLN A 48 -8.41 -20.50 -7.29
C GLN A 48 -7.52 -19.27 -7.49
N GLN A 49 -7.72 -18.52 -8.58
CA GLN A 49 -7.02 -17.26 -8.82
C GLN A 49 -7.26 -16.26 -7.68
N ARG A 50 -8.52 -16.09 -7.26
CA ARG A 50 -8.85 -15.20 -6.14
C ARG A 50 -8.18 -15.63 -4.83
N LEU A 51 -8.08 -16.93 -4.58
CA LEU A 51 -7.43 -17.47 -3.40
C LEU A 51 -5.90 -17.25 -3.46
N GLU A 52 -5.31 -17.37 -4.64
CA GLU A 52 -3.90 -17.08 -4.88
C GLU A 52 -3.58 -15.59 -4.68
N GLU A 53 -4.39 -14.69 -5.23
CA GLU A 53 -4.29 -13.24 -5.03
C GLU A 53 -4.35 -12.86 -3.54
N LEU A 54 -5.27 -13.46 -2.77
CA LEU A 54 -5.38 -13.23 -1.33
C LEU A 54 -4.14 -13.72 -0.56
N LYS A 55 -3.58 -14.88 -0.94
CA LYS A 55 -2.33 -15.40 -0.36
C LYS A 55 -1.15 -14.48 -0.69
N GLU A 56 -1.06 -13.97 -1.91
CA GLU A 56 -0.02 -13.02 -2.29
C GLU A 56 -0.15 -11.69 -1.55
N ALA A 57 -1.37 -11.15 -1.42
CA ALA A 57 -1.64 -9.94 -0.66
C ALA A 57 -1.22 -10.13 0.82
N GLN A 58 -1.53 -11.27 1.42
CA GLN A 58 -1.11 -11.61 2.78
C GLN A 58 0.41 -11.68 2.91
N ARG A 59 1.11 -12.35 1.97
CA ARG A 59 2.58 -12.43 1.95
C ARG A 59 3.22 -11.04 1.81
N LYS A 60 2.69 -10.20 0.92
CA LYS A 60 3.13 -8.81 0.73
C LYS A 60 2.93 -7.99 2.01
N ALA A 61 1.76 -8.11 2.64
CA ALA A 61 1.45 -7.44 3.91
C ALA A 61 2.43 -7.87 5.01
N GLN A 62 2.65 -9.18 5.22
CA GLN A 62 3.62 -9.68 6.21
C GLN A 62 5.04 -9.18 5.93
N LYS A 63 5.49 -9.19 4.67
CA LYS A 63 6.82 -8.68 4.29
C LYS A 63 6.94 -7.19 4.59
N SER A 64 5.90 -6.40 4.31
CA SER A 64 5.88 -4.96 4.60
C SER A 64 5.89 -4.66 6.10
N ALA A 65 5.12 -5.41 6.90
CA ALA A 65 5.11 -5.29 8.35
C ALA A 65 6.47 -5.65 8.95
N ARG A 66 7.06 -6.77 8.50
CA ARG A 66 8.42 -7.18 8.91
C ARG A 66 9.47 -6.13 8.56
N ARG A 67 9.39 -5.53 7.37
CA ARG A 67 10.30 -4.44 6.96
C ARG A 67 10.13 -3.22 7.85
N THR A 68 8.90 -2.83 8.16
CA THR A 68 8.59 -1.70 9.04
C THR A 68 9.15 -1.93 10.44
N TYR A 69 8.93 -3.10 11.02
CA TYR A 69 9.48 -3.48 12.33
C TYR A 69 11.02 -3.45 12.35
N LEU A 70 11.67 -4.05 11.35
CA LEU A 70 13.13 -4.04 11.25
C LEU A 70 13.68 -2.62 11.07
N ASN A 71 13.01 -1.79 10.27
CA ASN A 71 13.39 -0.39 10.08
C ASN A 71 13.24 0.39 11.38
N GLN A 72 12.11 0.28 12.08
CA GLN A 72 11.90 0.91 13.38
C GLN A 72 13.01 0.52 14.37
N ARG A 73 13.37 -0.75 14.44
CA ARG A 73 14.44 -1.23 15.33
C ARG A 73 15.83 -0.70 14.94
N LYS A 74 16.10 -0.60 13.64
CA LYS A 74 17.34 0.03 13.13
C LYS A 74 17.36 1.54 13.40
N PHE A 75 16.24 2.24 13.25
CA PHE A 75 16.13 3.67 13.53
C PHE A 75 16.24 3.98 15.02
N ALA A 76 15.71 3.14 15.91
CA ALA A 76 15.84 3.33 17.34
C ALA A 76 17.30 3.32 17.80
N VAL A 77 18.08 2.33 17.36
CA VAL A 77 19.50 2.20 17.74
C VAL A 77 20.39 3.11 16.92
N GLY A 78 20.16 3.18 15.60
CA GLY A 78 20.95 4.00 14.67
C GLY A 78 20.73 5.50 14.85
N GLY A 79 19.51 5.93 15.16
CA GLY A 79 19.20 7.33 15.46
C GLY A 79 19.87 7.79 16.75
N LEU A 80 19.83 6.97 17.81
CA LEU A 80 20.58 7.25 19.04
C LEU A 80 22.09 7.32 18.78
N ALA A 81 22.64 6.38 18.02
CA ALA A 81 24.07 6.39 17.66
C ALA A 81 24.45 7.62 16.82
N GLN A 82 23.56 8.09 15.93
CA GLN A 82 23.77 9.33 15.19
C GLN A 82 23.75 10.55 16.12
N ILE A 83 22.81 10.64 17.06
CA ILE A 83 22.76 11.72 18.06
C ILE A 83 24.00 11.69 18.95
N ALA A 84 24.42 10.51 19.39
CA ALA A 84 25.63 10.32 20.19
C ALA A 84 26.89 10.73 19.42
N GLY A 85 27.00 10.34 18.15
CA GLY A 85 28.07 10.79 17.26
C GLY A 85 28.06 12.31 17.02
N LEU A 86 26.88 12.94 16.94
CA LEU A 86 26.76 14.40 16.87
C LEU A 86 27.29 15.08 18.14
N LEU A 87 27.21 14.42 19.29
CA LEU A 87 27.66 14.94 20.57
C LEU A 87 29.07 14.45 20.97
N GLU A 88 29.71 13.64 20.11
CA GLU A 88 30.97 12.95 20.42
C GLU A 88 30.92 12.20 21.76
N ALA A 89 29.74 11.65 22.09
CA ALA A 89 29.44 11.02 23.37
C ALA A 89 29.12 9.53 23.19
N ASP A 90 29.20 8.78 24.29
CA ASP A 90 28.75 7.39 24.32
C ASP A 90 27.21 7.30 24.17
N PRO A 91 26.67 6.39 23.33
CA PRO A 91 25.22 6.24 23.15
C PRO A 91 24.47 5.90 24.44
N GLY A 92 25.09 5.14 25.36
CA GLY A 92 24.51 4.82 26.66
C GLY A 92 24.41 6.05 27.56
N PHE A 93 25.43 6.91 27.54
CA PHE A 93 25.39 8.19 28.26
C PHE A 93 24.27 9.11 27.77
N VAL A 94 24.15 9.27 26.44
CA VAL A 94 23.08 10.09 25.84
C VAL A 94 21.69 9.54 26.16
N LEU A 95 21.51 8.21 26.09
CA LEU A 95 20.26 7.58 26.46
C LEU A 95 19.92 7.81 27.94
N GLY A 96 20.91 7.67 28.83
CA GLY A 96 20.73 7.94 30.26
C GLY A 96 20.22 9.35 30.53
N LEU A 97 20.81 10.37 29.90
CA LEU A 97 20.36 11.76 30.03
C LEU A 97 18.94 11.98 29.49
N MET A 98 18.58 11.34 28.37
CA MET A 98 17.23 11.43 27.81
C MET A 98 16.19 10.80 28.73
N LEU A 99 16.52 9.66 29.34
CA LEU A 99 15.65 8.98 30.30
C LEU A 99 15.47 9.81 31.58
N GLU A 100 16.55 10.35 32.12
CA GLU A 100 16.49 11.21 33.31
C GLU A 100 15.62 12.45 33.07
N ALA A 101 15.76 13.09 31.91
CA ALA A 101 14.89 14.21 31.53
C ALA A 101 13.41 13.78 31.38
N ALA A 102 13.16 12.61 30.80
CA ALA A 102 11.79 12.08 30.68
C ALA A 102 11.16 11.78 32.04
N GLU A 103 11.91 11.17 32.97
CA GLU A 103 11.45 10.90 34.33
C GLU A 103 11.15 12.19 35.10
N GLN A 104 11.96 13.24 34.93
CA GLN A 104 11.68 14.56 35.50
C GLN A 104 10.38 15.14 34.96
N ARG A 105 10.15 15.06 33.64
CA ARG A 105 8.88 15.49 33.04
C ARG A 105 7.68 14.70 33.60
N ASP A 106 7.81 13.38 33.72
CA ASP A 106 6.73 12.53 34.20
C ASP A 106 6.38 12.85 35.67
N ARG A 107 7.39 13.19 36.48
CA ARG A 107 7.22 13.69 37.86
C ARG A 107 6.52 15.04 37.90
N ASP A 108 6.93 15.97 37.03
CA ASP A 108 6.47 17.36 37.04
C ASP A 108 5.17 17.57 36.21
N GLY A 109 4.72 16.53 35.50
CA GLY A 109 3.51 16.48 34.66
C GLY A 109 3.64 17.23 33.32
N THR A 110 4.31 18.39 33.31
CA THR A 110 4.61 19.15 32.09
C THR A 110 5.94 19.87 32.24
N TRP A 111 6.63 20.15 31.13
CA TRP A 111 7.75 21.09 31.15
C TRP A 111 7.22 22.52 31.30
N PRO A 112 7.75 23.33 32.24
CA PRO A 112 7.52 24.77 32.20
C PRO A 112 7.91 25.30 30.82
N SER A 113 7.03 26.06 30.16
CA SER A 113 7.21 26.51 28.77
C SER A 113 8.57 27.20 28.53
N ALA A 114 9.06 27.97 29.51
CA ALA A 114 10.38 28.61 29.45
C ALA A 114 11.56 27.62 29.38
N VAL A 115 11.46 26.48 30.08
CA VAL A 115 12.50 25.43 30.07
C VAL A 115 12.50 24.74 28.73
N PHE A 116 11.33 24.36 28.21
CA PHE A 116 11.20 23.74 26.90
C PHE A 116 11.77 24.64 25.79
N GLU A 117 11.36 25.91 25.73
CA GLU A 117 11.82 26.86 24.70
C GLU A 117 13.33 27.12 24.78
N LYS A 118 13.91 27.16 26.00
CA LYS A 118 15.36 27.29 26.17
C LYS A 118 16.12 26.14 25.50
N TYR A 119 15.73 24.90 25.75
CA TYR A 119 16.40 23.73 25.19
C TYR A 119 16.14 23.59 23.69
N LYS A 120 14.91 23.86 23.24
CA LYS A 120 14.54 23.87 21.82
C LYS A 120 15.38 24.88 21.03
N ARG A 121 15.39 26.14 21.45
CA ARG A 121 16.17 27.20 20.77
C ARG A 121 17.65 26.81 20.66
N ARG A 122 18.23 26.29 21.74
CA ARG A 122 19.62 25.83 21.73
C ARG A 122 19.85 24.68 20.73
N GLY A 123 18.92 23.72 20.67
CA GLY A 123 18.97 22.63 19.70
C GLY A 123 18.89 23.12 18.26
N ASP A 124 17.93 24.00 17.96
CA ASP A 124 17.72 24.58 16.63
C ASP A 124 18.94 25.40 16.16
N GLU A 125 19.56 26.19 17.04
CA GLU A 125 20.80 26.92 16.76
C GLU A 125 21.94 25.98 16.32
N VAL A 126 22.14 24.87 17.05
CA VAL A 126 23.20 23.90 16.76
C VAL A 126 22.93 23.18 15.42
N LEU A 127 21.67 22.81 15.17
CA LEU A 127 21.27 22.18 13.92
C LEU A 127 21.45 23.13 12.73
N ALA A 128 21.04 24.40 12.86
CA ALA A 128 21.21 25.43 11.85
C ALA A 128 22.70 25.70 11.55
N ALA A 129 23.54 25.86 12.58
CA ALA A 129 24.98 26.05 12.41
C ALA A 129 25.65 24.89 11.66
N ARG A 130 25.26 23.65 11.96
CA ARG A 130 25.78 22.46 11.27
C ARG A 130 25.26 22.33 9.84
N ALA A 131 24.00 22.67 9.59
CA ALA A 131 23.45 22.72 8.24
C ALA A 131 24.19 23.77 7.39
N ALA A 132 24.49 24.94 7.95
CA ALA A 132 25.28 25.98 7.31
C ALA A 132 26.72 25.52 7.02
N ALA A 133 27.39 24.88 7.98
CA ALA A 133 28.74 24.34 7.80
C ALA A 133 28.82 23.28 6.68
N ARG A 134 27.79 22.42 6.55
CA ARG A 134 27.69 21.46 5.44
C ARG A 134 27.51 22.14 4.08
N LYS A 135 26.68 23.20 4.01
CA LYS A 135 26.48 23.98 2.78
C LYS A 135 27.75 24.73 2.36
N GLY A 136 28.47 25.30 3.33
CA GLY A 136 29.75 25.99 3.08
C GLY A 136 30.83 25.07 2.54
N ARG A 137 30.94 23.84 3.08
CA ARG A 137 31.91 22.84 2.58
C ARG A 137 31.62 22.39 1.16
N LYS A 138 30.33 22.30 0.78
CA LYS A 138 29.93 21.95 -0.59
C LYS A 138 30.20 23.09 -1.59
N GLN A 139 30.25 24.34 -1.14
CA GLN A 139 30.57 25.48 -2.01
C GLN A 139 32.08 25.66 -2.26
N THR A 140 32.94 25.14 -1.39
CA THR A 140 34.40 25.29 -1.54
C THR A 140 35.08 24.13 -2.28
N ASP A 141 34.37 23.03 -2.54
CA ASP A 141 34.88 21.88 -3.30
C ASP A 141 34.41 21.88 -4.78
N ASP A 142 33.52 22.80 -5.18
CA ASP A 142 32.91 22.85 -6.52
C ASP A 142 33.40 24.05 -7.38
N ASP A 143 34.46 24.77 -6.97
CA ASP A 143 35.05 25.89 -7.77
C ASP A 143 36.18 25.44 -8.71
N ASP A 144 36.44 24.14 -8.85
CA ASP A 144 37.27 23.57 -9.91
C ASP A 144 36.52 22.43 -10.62
N GLU A 145 36.23 22.67 -11.91
CA GLU A 145 35.76 21.75 -12.96
C GLU A 145 34.24 21.59 -13.23
N ASP A 146 33.82 22.34 -14.26
CA ASP A 146 32.91 21.97 -15.35
C ASP A 146 31.38 21.82 -15.11
N ASP A 147 30.70 22.87 -15.59
CA ASP A 147 29.51 22.84 -16.44
C ASP A 147 29.06 21.44 -16.93
N THR A 148 28.10 20.81 -16.24
CA THR A 148 27.05 20.03 -16.90
C THR A 148 25.75 20.12 -16.12
N GLY A 149 24.79 20.86 -16.69
CA GLY A 149 23.47 21.06 -16.11
C GLY A 149 22.68 19.77 -15.90
N VAL A 150 21.86 19.77 -14.85
CA VAL A 150 20.56 19.08 -14.81
C VAL A 150 19.63 19.77 -13.80
N GLU A 151 18.67 20.48 -14.38
CA GLU A 151 17.30 20.80 -13.96
C GLU A 151 16.96 20.91 -12.45
N ALA A 152 16.60 22.15 -12.09
CA ALA A 152 15.78 22.46 -10.93
C ALA A 152 14.42 21.77 -11.01
N VAL A 153 14.23 20.69 -10.25
CA VAL A 153 12.89 20.15 -9.99
C VAL A 153 12.28 20.92 -8.83
N VAL A 154 11.44 21.88 -9.21
CA VAL A 154 10.51 22.63 -8.35
C VAL A 154 9.62 21.63 -7.60
N ALA A 155 9.72 21.60 -6.27
CA ALA A 155 8.73 20.91 -5.43
C ALA A 155 7.51 21.82 -5.23
N PRO A 156 6.27 21.34 -5.46
CA PRO A 156 5.07 22.16 -5.33
C PRO A 156 4.79 22.46 -3.85
N SER A 157 4.67 23.76 -3.58
CA SER A 157 4.17 24.34 -2.34
C SER A 157 2.78 23.79 -2.01
N GLN A 158 2.63 23.09 -0.89
CA GLN A 158 1.33 22.85 -0.27
C GLN A 158 1.29 23.57 1.07
N GLU A 159 0.92 24.84 0.98
CA GLU A 159 0.48 25.69 2.07
C GLU A 159 -0.92 25.23 2.49
N SER A 160 -1.01 24.28 3.44
CA SER A 160 -2.28 23.97 4.11
C SER A 160 -2.57 25.02 5.17
N ARG A 161 -3.20 26.10 4.69
CA ARG A 161 -3.93 27.11 5.44
C ARG A 161 -4.95 26.43 6.36
N TYR A 162 -4.71 26.46 7.67
CA TYR A 162 -5.74 26.17 8.67
C TYR A 162 -6.79 27.28 8.62
N GLN A 163 -7.98 26.95 8.10
CA GLN A 163 -9.20 27.73 8.33
C GLN A 163 -9.65 27.44 9.76
N GLU A 164 -9.50 28.42 10.65
CA GLU A 164 -10.27 28.47 11.88
C GLU A 164 -11.72 28.81 11.55
N GLY A 165 -12.61 27.91 11.92
CA GLY A 165 -14.05 28.09 11.84
C GLY A 165 -14.73 27.35 12.98
N ALA A 166 -15.41 28.14 13.82
CA ALA A 166 -16.45 27.79 14.80
C ALA A 166 -16.03 27.23 16.17
N SER A 167 -16.13 28.07 17.21
CA SER A 167 -17.37 28.19 18.01
C SER A 167 -17.44 29.53 18.72
#